data_AF-A0A7Y4YYZ1-F1
#
_entry.id   AF-A0A7Y4YYZ1-F1
#
_cell.length_a   1.000
_cell.length_b   1.000
_cell.length_c   1.000
_cell.angle_alpha   90.00
_cell.angle_beta   90.00
_cell.angle_gamma   90.00
#
_symmetry.space_group_name_H-M   'P 1'
#
loop_
_entity.id
_entity.type
_entity.pdbx_description
1 polymer ?
#
loop_
_entity_poly.entity_id
_entity_poly.type
_entity_poly.pdbx_seq_one_letter_code
_entity_poly.pdbx_strand_id
1 'polypeptide(L)'
;GILGAILLAERTGFATRPAGASTPHLWGVALLCGIGFTMSLFIAQLAFPSQPLLVEDAKLGVMLGSFAAALAGFAVLRFASRGSR
;
A
#
# COMPACT_ATOMS: atom_id res chain seq x y z
N GLY A 1 -8.89 -4.11 -2.19
CA GLY A 1 -7.68 -3.27 -2.04
C GLY A 1 -8.07 -1.80 -1.93
N ILE A 2 -7.19 -0.96 -1.38
CA ILE A 2 -7.53 0.42 -0.98
C ILE A 2 -7.99 1.28 -2.14
N LEU A 3 -7.26 1.29 -3.26
CA LEU A 3 -7.65 2.06 -4.46
C LEU A 3 -9.04 1.67 -4.96
N GLY A 4 -9.31 0.36 -5.06
CA GLY A 4 -10.61 -0.15 -5.48
C GLY A 4 -11.74 0.24 -4.53
N ALA A 5 -11.49 0.22 -3.21
CA ALA A 5 -12.47 0.65 -2.21
C ALA A 5 -12.80 2.14 -2.34
N ILE A 6 -11.80 2.98 -2.56
CA ILE A 6 -12.01 4.43 -2.76
C ILE A 6 -12.77 4.71 -4.05
N LEU A 7 -12.37 4.08 -5.16
CA LEU A 7 -13.05 4.24 -6.45
C LEU A 7 -14.50 3.75 -6.40
N LEU A 8 -14.76 2.67 -5.66
CA LEU A 8 -16.11 2.16 -5.48
C LEU A 8 -16.95 3.13 -4.64
N ALA A 9 -16.43 3.62 -3.52
CA ALA A 9 -17.11 4.59 -2.67
C ALA A 9 -17.43 5.91 -3.40
N GLU A 10 -16.54 6.35 -4.28
CA GLU A 10 -16.76 7.52 -5.14
C GLU A 10 -17.83 7.25 -6.20
N ARG A 11 -17.81 6.08 -6.85
CA ARG A 11 -18.78 5.72 -7.89
C ARG A 11 -20.19 5.49 -7.34
N THR A 12 -20.32 4.98 -6.11
CA THR A 12 -21.63 4.80 -5.47
C THR A 12 -22.16 6.07 -4.80
N GLY A 13 -21.40 7.16 -4.82
CA GLY A 13 -21.77 8.42 -4.16
C GLY A 13 -21.71 8.36 -2.63
N PHE A 14 -21.10 7.32 -2.06
CA PHE A 14 -20.99 7.14 -0.61
C PHE A 14 -19.98 8.11 0.01
N ALA A 15 -18.94 8.50 -0.74
CA ALA A 15 -17.96 9.49 -0.30
C ALA A 15 -17.45 10.34 -1.48
N THR A 16 -17.28 11.64 -1.24
CA THR A 16 -16.66 12.57 -2.20
C THR A 16 -15.19 12.77 -1.90
N ARG A 17 -14.39 12.99 -2.95
CA ARG A 17 -12.96 13.27 -2.78
C ARG A 17 -12.75 14.62 -2.07
N PRO A 18 -11.85 14.70 -1.07
CA PRO A 18 -11.53 15.97 -0.42
C PRO A 18 -10.85 16.95 -1.39
N ALA A 19 -11.07 18.25 -1.16
CA ALA A 19 -10.48 19.32 -1.97
C ALA A 19 -8.95 19.23 -1.94
N GLY A 20 -8.31 19.15 -3.12
CA GLY A 20 -6.85 19.02 -3.28
C GLY A 20 -6.34 17.59 -3.43
N ALA A 21 -7.16 16.56 -3.20
CA ALA A 21 -6.77 15.16 -3.42
C ALA A 21 -6.91 14.76 -4.89
N SER A 22 -5.87 15.05 -5.68
CA SER A 22 -5.80 14.60 -7.08
C SER A 22 -5.69 13.06 -7.18
N THR A 23 -6.09 12.49 -8.31
CA THR A 23 -5.93 11.05 -8.59
C THR A 23 -4.51 10.49 -8.34
N PRO A 24 -3.39 11.12 -8.73
CA PRO A 24 -2.07 10.58 -8.44
C PRO A 24 -1.73 10.56 -6.94
N HIS A 25 -2.29 11.46 -6.12
CA HIS A 25 -2.15 11.37 -4.66
C HIS A 25 -2.82 10.11 -4.09
N LEU A 26 -4.01 9.75 -4.60
CA LEU A 26 -4.70 8.52 -4.21
C LEU A 26 -3.90 7.26 -4.56
N TRP A 27 -3.31 7.21 -5.76
CA TRP A 27 -2.44 6.10 -6.16
C TRP A 27 -1.20 5.99 -5.26
N GLY A 28 -0.55 7.13 -4.98
CA GLY A 28 0.63 7.16 -4.11
C GLY A 28 0.33 6.68 -2.70
N VAL A 29 -0.74 7.16 -2.08
CA VAL A 29 -1.16 6.72 -0.74
C VAL A 29 -1.56 5.25 -0.75
N ALA A 30 -2.31 4.79 -1.75
CA ALA A 30 -2.71 3.39 -1.85
C ALA A 30 -1.52 2.43 -1.95
N LEU A 31 -0.44 2.83 -2.65
CA LEU A 31 0.82 2.09 -2.71
C LEU A 31 1.52 2.04 -1.35
N LEU A 32 1.60 3.17 -0.64
CA LEU A 32 2.20 3.23 0.70
C LEU A 32 1.46 2.37 1.71
N CYS A 33 0.14 2.23 1.60
CA CYS A 33 -0.61 1.32 2.45
C CYS A 33 -0.29 -0.17 2.22
N GLY A 34 0.43 -0.52 1.15
CA GLY A 34 0.97 -1.86 0.94
C GLY A 34 2.18 -2.20 1.83
N ILE A 35 2.69 -1.24 2.61
CA ILE A 35 3.79 -1.45 3.55
C ILE A 35 3.27 -2.19 4.78
N GLY A 36 3.52 -3.49 4.84
CA GLY A 36 2.95 -4.38 5.85
C GLY A 36 3.86 -4.75 7.02
N PHE A 37 5.17 -4.43 6.93
CA PHE A 37 6.27 -4.84 7.84
C PHE A 37 5.84 -5.66 9.07
N THR A 38 5.54 -5.04 10.21
CA THR A 38 5.24 -5.75 11.47
C THR A 38 4.00 -6.64 11.40
N MET A 39 2.92 -6.17 10.78
CA MET A 39 1.65 -6.92 10.67
C MET A 39 1.78 -8.11 9.71
N SER A 40 2.46 -7.94 8.58
CA SER A 40 2.68 -9.03 7.62
C SER A 40 3.67 -10.08 8.15
N LEU A 41 4.68 -9.68 8.92
CA LEU A 41 5.59 -10.61 9.58
C LEU A 41 4.85 -11.44 10.66
N PHE A 42 3.94 -10.82 11.41
CA PHE A 42 3.09 -11.53 12.34
C PHE A 42 2.16 -12.53 11.64
N ILE A 43 1.54 -12.12 10.52
CA ILE A 43 0.72 -13.02 9.70
C ILE A 43 1.54 -14.20 9.16
N ALA A 44 2.79 -13.98 8.74
CA ALA A 44 3.66 -15.06 8.26
C ALA A 44 3.93 -16.11 9.36
N GLN A 45 4.13 -15.68 10.61
CA GLN A 45 4.29 -16.60 11.75
C GLN A 45 3.02 -17.41 12.04
N LEU A 46 1.84 -16.79 11.90
CA LEU A 46 0.56 -17.49 12.07
C LEU A 46 0.25 -18.45 10.91
N ALA A 47 0.67 -18.11 9.69
CA ALA A 47 0.41 -18.92 8.49
C ALA A 47 1.29 -20.19 8.42
N PHE A 48 2.51 -20.14 8.97
CA PHE A 48 3.49 -21.23 8.86
C PHE A 48 4.09 -21.62 10.23
N PRO A 49 3.27 -22.02 11.22
CA PRO A 49 3.73 -22.22 12.60
C PRO A 49 4.76 -23.36 12.77
N SER A 50 4.74 -24.36 11.90
CA SER A 50 5.63 -25.53 11.94
C SER A 50 6.63 -25.59 10.77
N GLN A 51 6.74 -24.52 9.98
CA GLN A 51 7.57 -24.48 8.78
C GLN A 51 8.52 -23.27 8.80
N PRO A 52 9.62 -23.32 9.58
CA PRO A 52 10.51 -22.17 9.80
C PRO A 52 11.10 -21.60 8.51
N LEU A 53 11.44 -22.47 7.54
CA LEU A 53 11.99 -22.04 6.25
C LEU A 53 11.01 -21.15 5.47
N LEU A 54 9.71 -21.49 5.46
CA LEU A 54 8.69 -20.67 4.79
C LEU A 54 8.49 -19.31 5.49
N VAL A 55 8.67 -19.27 6.81
CA VAL A 55 8.62 -18.01 7.57
C VAL A 55 9.80 -17.10 7.19
N GLU A 56 10.98 -17.66 6.96
CA GLU A 56 12.16 -16.92 6.50
C GLU A 56 11.98 -16.36 5.08
N ASP A 57 11.49 -17.19 4.16
CA ASP A 57 11.16 -16.74 2.79
C ASP A 57 10.09 -15.64 2.80
N ALA A 58 9.04 -15.80 3.63
CA ALA A 58 8.00 -14.81 3.80
C ALA A 58 8.54 -13.49 4.40
N LYS A 59 9.48 -13.55 5.35
CA LYS A 59 10.15 -12.35 5.90
C LYS A 59 10.85 -11.56 4.79
N LEU A 60 11.65 -12.25 3.98
CA LEU A 60 12.34 -11.63 2.85
C LEU A 60 11.34 -11.03 1.85
N GLY A 61 10.29 -11.77 1.50
CA GLY A 61 9.23 -11.28 0.62
C GLY A 61 8.53 -10.03 1.16
N VAL A 62 8.19 -10.00 2.45
CA VAL A 62 7.57 -8.83 3.11
C VAL A 62 8.50 -7.62 3.10
N MET A 63 9.80 -7.81 3.36
CA MET A 63 10.77 -6.71 3.36
C MET A 63 10.96 -6.14 1.95
N LEU A 64 11.16 -6.99 0.95
CA LEU A 64 11.32 -6.56 -0.45
C LEU A 64 10.05 -5.91 -0.99
N GLY A 65 8.87 -6.51 -0.73
CA GLY A 65 7.58 -5.96 -1.12
C GLY A 65 7.30 -4.61 -0.47
N SER A 66 7.57 -4.46 0.83
CA SER A 66 7.42 -3.20 1.54
C SER A 66 8.37 -2.12 1.01
N PHE A 67 9.62 -2.49 0.70
CA PHE A 67 10.59 -1.56 0.12
C PHE A 67 10.18 -1.09 -1.29
N ALA A 68 9.73 -2.03 -2.15
CA ALA A 68 9.22 -1.70 -3.47
C ALA A 68 7.97 -0.81 -3.40
N ALA A 69 7.04 -1.11 -2.48
CA ALA A 69 5.86 -0.29 -2.22
C ALA A 69 6.23 1.13 -1.74
N ALA A 70 7.21 1.25 -0.83
CA ALA A 70 7.72 2.54 -0.36
C ALA A 70 8.34 3.37 -1.49
N LEU A 71 9.19 2.76 -2.32
CA LEU A 71 9.81 3.44 -3.47
C LEU A 71 8.76 3.88 -4.50
N ALA A 72 7.84 2.99 -4.87
CA ALA A 72 6.79 3.29 -5.84
C ALA A 72 5.84 4.37 -5.33
N GLY A 73 5.37 4.25 -4.08
CA GLY A 73 4.51 5.24 -3.44
C GLY A 73 5.19 6.61 -3.32
N PHE A 74 6.46 6.64 -2.89
CA PHE A 74 7.25 7.87 -2.83
C PHE A 74 7.42 8.52 -4.21
N ALA A 75 7.78 7.74 -5.23
CA ALA A 75 7.95 8.25 -6.59
C ALA A 75 6.65 8.89 -7.10
N VAL A 76 5.51 8.19 -6.96
CA VAL A 76 4.21 8.70 -7.39
C VAL A 76 3.84 10.01 -6.66
N LEU A 77 3.99 10.06 -5.34
CA LEU A 77 3.71 11.27 -4.56
C LEU A 77 4.65 12.42 -4.90
N ARG A 78 5.93 12.13 -5.16
CA ARG A 78 6.94 13.11 -5.54
C ARG A 78 6.61 13.82 -6.85
N PHE A 79 6.00 13.11 -7.81
CA PHE A 79 5.51 13.69 -9.07
C PHE A 79 4.15 14.37 -8.90
N ALA A 80 3.25 13.81 -8.07
CA ALA A 80 1.94 14.39 -7.77
C ALA A 80 2.05 15.79 -7.14
N SER A 81 3.02 16.00 -6.26
CA SER A 81 3.29 17.30 -5.62
C SER A 81 3.71 18.40 -6.63
N ARG A 82 4.27 18.04 -7.80
CA ARG A 82 4.70 19.02 -8.81
C ARG A 82 3.56 19.53 -9.69
N GLY A 83 2.44 18.80 -9.77
CA GLY A 83 1.30 19.14 -10.63
C GLY A 83 0.18 19.91 -9.93
N SER A 84 0.31 20.25 -8.65
CA SER A 84 -0.68 21.03 -7.87
C SER A 84 -0.26 22.49 -7.67
N ARG A 85 0.62 23.01 -8.51
CA ARG A 85 0.88 24.46 -8.65
C ARG A 85 0.17 24.96 -9.89
#